data_AF-A0A4P5U1L3-F1
#
_entry.id   AF-A0A4P5U1L3-F1
#
_cell.length_a   1.000
_cell.length_b   1.000
_cell.length_c   1.000
_cell.angle_alpha   90.00
_cell.angle_beta   90.00
_cell.angle_gamma   90.00
#
_symmetry.space_group_name_H-M   'P 1'
#
loop_
_entity.id
_entity.type
_entity.pdbx_description
1 polymer ?
#
loop_
_entity_poly.entity_id
_entity_poly.type
_entity_poly.pdbx_seq_one_letter_code
_entity_poly.pdbx_strand_id
1 'polypeptide(L)' 'MKTAEISLNPFSLMMEPELVLQAMERSEQLQRLRRHKLRPLDRPLIPYTQQNLDSRAAFDAAIEAEEFEVLEIELLN' A
#
# COMPACT_ATOMS: atom_id res chain seq x y z
N MET A 1 28.30 14.52 7.85
CA MET A 1 27.19 15.10 7.07
C MET A 1 25.91 14.85 7.85
N LYS A 2 25.38 15.89 8.50
CA LYS A 2 24.06 15.86 9.16
C LYS A 2 23.03 16.02 8.04
N THR A 3 22.46 14.92 7.57
CA THR A 3 21.41 14.96 6.54
C THR A 3 20.17 15.54 7.19
N ALA A 4 19.71 16.66 6.64
CA ALA A 4 18.65 17.46 7.19
C ALA A 4 17.36 16.64 7.34
N GLU A 5 16.94 16.46 8.59
CA GLU A 5 15.54 16.25 8.94
C GLU A 5 14.76 17.53 8.63
N ILE A 6 14.66 17.89 7.35
CA ILE A 6 13.48 18.63 6.91
C ILE A 6 12.37 17.63 7.15
N SER A 7 11.61 17.82 8.24
CA SER A 7 10.38 17.10 8.51
C SER A 7 9.60 17.05 7.21
N LEU A 8 9.61 15.89 6.54
CA LEU A 8 9.01 15.71 5.23
C LEU A 8 7.50 15.78 5.48
N ASN A 9 6.95 16.99 5.47
CA ASN A 9 5.52 17.17 5.68
C ASN A 9 4.82 16.43 4.53
N PRO A 10 4.04 15.38 4.81
CA PRO A 10 3.43 14.56 3.77
C PRO A 10 2.43 15.35 2.92
N PHE A 11 2.00 16.51 3.41
CA PHE A 11 1.06 17.41 2.75
C PHE A 11 1.74 18.62 2.08
N SER A 12 3.07 18.66 1.98
CA SER A 12 3.78 19.77 1.29
C SER A 12 3.29 19.99 -0.14
N LEU A 13 2.86 18.93 -0.84
CA LEU A 13 2.26 19.05 -2.18
C LEU A 13 0.93 19.81 -2.18
N MET A 14 0.20 19.79 -1.06
CA MET A 14 -1.09 20.48 -0.91
C MET A 14 -0.92 21.93 -0.45
N MET A 15 0.11 22.21 0.35
CA MET A 15 0.33 23.54 0.93
C MET A 15 1.17 24.44 0.01
N GLU A 16 2.22 23.88 -0.60
CA GLU A 16 3.25 24.63 -1.32
C GLU A 16 3.73 23.85 -2.56
N PRO A 17 2.86 23.65 -3.57
CA PRO A 17 3.17 22.78 -4.71
C PRO A 17 4.36 23.27 -5.55
N GLU A 18 4.55 24.58 -5.69
CA GLU A 18 5.62 25.16 -6.49
C GLU A 18 7.00 24.83 -5.92
N LEU A 19 7.14 24.84 -4.59
CA LEU A 19 8.40 24.50 -3.93
C LEU A 19 8.74 23.03 -4.11
N VAL A 20 7.73 22.15 -4.07
CA VAL A 20 7.91 20.72 -4.33
C VAL A 20 8.37 20.49 -5.77
N LEU A 21 7.73 21.13 -6.76
CA LEU A 21 8.11 21.01 -8.16
C LEU A 21 9.55 21.50 -8.41
N GLN A 22 9.93 22.65 -7.85
CA GLN A 22 11.30 23.15 -7.97
C GLN A 22 12.33 22.24 -7.31
N ALA A 23 12.00 21.62 -6.16
CA ALA A 23 12.87 20.65 -5.51
C ALA A 23 13.00 19.36 -6.34
N MET A 24 11.91 18.91 -6.96
CA MET A 24 11.89 17.77 -7.87
C MET A 24 12.75 18.02 -9.11
N GLU A 25 12.64 19.20 -9.73
CA GLU A 25 13.44 19.58 -10.90
C GLU A 25 14.95 19.54 -10.61
N ARG A 26 15.37 19.89 -9.39
CA ARG A 26 16.78 19.88 -8.98
C ARG A 26 17.28 18.50 -8.51
N SER A 27 16.39 17.52 -8.33
CA SER A 27 16.73 16.22 -7.76
C SER A 27 17.26 15.25 -8.84
N GLU A 28 18.58 15.05 -8.88
CA GLU A 28 19.18 14.05 -9.77
C GLU A 28 18.66 12.62 -9.52
N GLN A 29 18.33 12.29 -8.27
CA GLN A 29 17.81 10.97 -7.91
C GLN A 29 16.43 10.72 -8.54
N LEU A 30 15.53 11.70 -8.48
CA LEU A 30 14.21 11.60 -9.10
C LEU A 30 14.29 11.63 -10.62
N GLN A 31 15.21 12.43 -11.19
CA GLN A 31 15.45 12.44 -12.64
C GLN A 31 15.98 11.08 -13.16
N ARG A 32 16.82 10.41 -12.38
CA ARG A 32 17.36 9.08 -12.72
C ARG A 32 16.38 7.94 -12.43
N LEU A 33 15.28 8.21 -11.74
CA LEU A 33 14.29 7.20 -11.39
C LEU A 33 13.64 6.67 -12.66
N ARG A 34 14.01 5.45 -13.04
CA ARG A 34 13.35 4.76 -14.14
C ARG A 34 12.00 4.22 -13.67
N ARG A 35 11.03 4.24 -14.58
CA ARG A 35 9.77 3.52 -14.40
C ARG A 35 10.06 2.02 -14.24
N HIS A 36 10.21 1.57 -13.01
CA HIS A 36 10.14 0.16 -12.69
C HIS A 36 8.66 -0.17 -12.54
N LYS A 37 8.13 -0.99 -13.44
CA LYS A 37 6.82 -1.62 -13.22
C LYS A 37 7.01 -2.63 -12.09
N LEU A 38 6.95 -2.16 -10.85
CA LEU A 38 6.94 -3.02 -9.69
C LEU A 38 5.62 -3.79 -9.75
N ARG A 39 5.72 -5.11 -9.90
CA ARG A 39 4.58 -6.00 -9.84
C ARG A 39 4.69 -6.77 -8.54
N PRO A 40 4.37 -6.12 -7.40
CA PRO A 40 4.56 -6.73 -6.08
C PRO A 40 3.78 -8.03 -5.92
N LEU A 41 2.75 -8.25 -6.75
CA LEU A 41 1.92 -9.45 -6.75
C LEU A 41 2.34 -10.50 -7.80
N ASP A 42 3.23 -10.17 -8.75
CA ASP A 42 3.71 -11.14 -9.75
C ASP A 42 4.62 -12.21 -9.12
N ARG A 43 5.21 -11.91 -7.96
CA ARG A 43 5.93 -12.89 -7.14
C ARG A 43 5.18 -13.05 -5.83
N PRO A 44 4.32 -14.08 -5.70
CA PRO A 44 3.57 -14.28 -4.47
C PRO A 44 4.54 -14.39 -3.30
N LEU A 45 4.37 -13.51 -2.31
CA LEU A 45 5.17 -13.46 -1.09
C LEU A 45 4.96 -14.72 -0.23
N ILE A 46 3.80 -15.36 -0.40
CA ILE A 46 3.42 -16.59 0.29
C ILE A 46 3.73 -17.77 -0.65
N PRO A 47 4.65 -18.68 -0.30
CA PRO A 47 4.89 -19.90 -1.07
C PRO A 47 3.62 -20.75 -1.18
N TYR A 48 3.39 -21.39 -2.33
CA TYR A 48 2.27 -22.31 -2.55
C TYR A 48 2.49 -23.68 -1.88
N THR A 49 2.68 -23.69 -0.56
CA THR A 49 2.69 -24.92 0.24
C THR A 49 1.27 -25.24 0.68
N GLN A 50 0.97 -26.53 0.89
CA GLN A 50 -0.36 -26.99 1.31
C GLN A 50 -0.87 -26.24 2.55
N GLN A 51 -0.02 -26.07 3.56
CA GLN A 51 -0.32 -25.32 4.79
C GLN A 51 -0.79 -23.88 4.54
N ASN A 52 -0.23 -23.19 3.54
CA ASN A 52 -0.58 -21.81 3.22
C ASN A 52 -1.90 -21.72 2.44
N LEU A 53 -2.21 -22.76 1.66
CA LEU A 53 -3.50 -22.87 0.96
C LEU A 53 -4.61 -23.15 1.97
N ASP A 54 -4.36 -24.06 2.92
CA ASP A 54 -5.30 -24.42 3.98
C ASP A 54 -5.57 -23.22 4.91
N SER A 55 -4.52 -22.49 5.31
CA SER A 55 -4.68 -21.28 6.13
C SER A 55 -5.48 -20.19 5.41
N ARG A 56 -5.29 -20.05 4.10
CA ARG A 56 -6.04 -19.09 3.29
C ARG A 56 -7.50 -19.47 3.17
N ALA A 57 -7.78 -20.74 2.86
CA ALA A 57 -9.15 -21.25 2.78
C ALA A 57 -9.91 -21.12 4.11
N ALA A 58 -9.24 -21.36 5.25
CA ALA A 58 -9.83 -21.17 6.56
C ALA A 58 -10.17 -19.70 6.85
N PHE A 59 -9.31 -18.77 6.41
CA PHE A 59 -9.53 -17.33 6.58
C PHE A 59 -10.69 -16.84 5.71
N ASP A 60 -10.73 -17.26 4.44
CA ASP A 60 -11.80 -16.90 3.51
C ASP A 60 -13.16 -17.41 4.05
N ALA A 61 -13.21 -18.64 4.59
CA ALA A 61 -14.42 -19.20 5.20
C ALA A 61 -14.88 -18.47 6.47
N ALA A 62 -13.95 -17.95 7.28
CA ALA A 62 -14.29 -17.17 8.47
C ALA A 62 -14.91 -15.82 8.09
N ILE A 63 -14.38 -15.15 7.07
CA ILE A 63 -14.93 -13.88 6.57
C ILE A 63 -16.31 -14.09 5.96
N GLU A 64 -16.48 -15.14 5.15
CA GLU A 64 -17.78 -15.45 4.55
C GLU A 64 -18.83 -15.72 5.63
N ALA A 65 -18.47 -16.44 6.71
CA ALA A 65 -19.34 -16.64 7.86
C ALA A 65 -19.69 -15.32 8.61
N GLU A 66 -18.72 -14.43 8.80
CA GLU A 66 -18.94 -13.12 9.41
C GLU A 66 -19.80 -12.19 8.52
N GLU A 67 -19.63 -12.23 7.19
CA GLU A 67 -20.41 -11.45 6.22
C GLU A 67 -21.91 -11.83 6.24
N PHE A 68 -22.22 -13.11 6.43
CA PHE A 68 -23.59 -13.56 6.65
C PHE A 68 -24.19 -13.01 7.94
N GLU A 69 -23.43 -12.93 9.05
CA GLU A 69 -23.94 -12.36 10.31
C GLU A 69 -24.18 -10.85 10.22
N VAL A 70 -23.32 -10.10 9.53
CA VAL A 70 -23.48 -8.63 9.37
C VAL A 70 -24.70 -8.30 8.50
N LEU A 71 -24.90 -9.02 7.39
CA LEU A 71 -26.08 -8.85 6.53
C LEU A 71 -27.38 -9.26 7.23
N GLU A 72 -27.34 -10.31 8.06
CA GLU A 72 -28.49 -10.73 8.84
C GLU A 72 -28.88 -9.69 9.90
N ILE A 73 -27.90 -9.02 10.52
CA ILE A 73 -28.12 -7.90 11.45
C ILE A 73 -28.68 -6.66 10.74
N GLU A 74 -28.25 -6.35 9.51
CA GLU A 74 -28.77 -5.21 8.73
C GLU A 74 -30.18 -5.44 8.18
N LEU A 75 -30.56 -6.69 7.88
CA LEU A 75 -31.90 -7.05 7.37
C LEU A 75 -32.97 -7.19 8.46
N LEU A 76 -32.55 -7.29 9.73
CA LEU A 76 -33.43 -7.38 10.91
C LEU A 76 -33.73 -6.01 11.57
N ASN A 77 -33.17 -4.92 11.03
CA ASN A 77 -33.51 -3.53 11.38
C ASN A 77 -34.31 -2.84 10.27
#